data_AF-A0A154PJT1-F1
#
_entry.id   AF-A0A154PJT1-F1
#
_cell.length_a   1.000
_cell.length_b   1.000
_cell.length_c   1.000
_cell.angle_alpha   90.00
_cell.angle_beta   90.00
_cell.angle_gamma   90.00
#
_symmetry.space_group_name_H-M   'P 1'
#
loop_
_entity.id
_entity.type
_entity.pdbx_description
1 polymer ?
#
loop_
_entity_poly.entity_id
_entity_poly.type
_entity_poly.pdbx_seq_one_letter_code
_entity_poly.pdbx_strand_id
1 'polypeptide(L)'
;SRHFRNRFPSQAAIYWAEEGRRVVYITPAPLDSLPAACHDRSNPAPAAFKLMRFMYLENYEALMGRLVELHTFATLPSVLLIDDLDAYIKDYKSTEAMQDLHIAKTCAMILDTMNACSRILKQTAYVCAWSSSAMNHISIYSVYFFNIWNVTDEEDSRTILLEKYGRQTCEKCPSYRYCKLQDGTRVLKQIFYETVES
;
A
#
# COMPACT_ATOMS: atom_id res chain seq x y z
N SER A 1 12.50 5.57 15.18
CA SER A 1 11.26 6.38 15.19
C SER A 1 10.23 5.74 14.26
N ARG A 2 9.35 4.85 14.77
CA ARG A 2 8.30 4.18 13.98
C ARG A 2 7.11 5.10 13.64
N HIS A 3 7.00 6.25 14.31
CA HIS A 3 5.86 7.18 14.17
C HIS A 3 5.74 7.92 12.83
N PHE A 4 6.76 7.88 11.96
CA PHE A 4 6.75 8.63 10.68
C PHE A 4 6.53 7.76 9.43
N ARG A 5 6.71 6.44 9.52
CA ARG A 5 6.70 5.53 8.34
C ARG A 5 5.28 5.23 7.82
N ASN A 6 4.25 5.35 8.67
CA ASN A 6 2.90 4.80 8.39
C ASN A 6 1.88 5.84 7.86
N ARG A 7 2.30 7.00 7.35
CA ARG A 7 1.35 8.05 6.91
C ARG A 7 0.83 7.87 5.48
N PHE A 8 1.62 7.33 4.54
CA PHE A 8 1.14 7.10 3.17
C PHE A 8 -0.01 6.08 3.07
N PRO A 9 0.13 4.88 3.68
CA PRO A 9 -0.92 3.87 3.58
C PRO A 9 -2.24 4.37 4.17
N SER A 10 -2.14 5.09 5.27
CA SER A 10 -3.29 5.50 6.06
C SER A 10 -3.98 6.75 5.50
N GLN A 11 -3.24 7.67 4.86
CA GLN A 11 -3.81 8.72 4.02
C GLN A 11 -4.51 8.16 2.78
N ALA A 12 -3.94 7.14 2.13
CA ALA A 12 -4.60 6.45 1.02
C ALA A 12 -5.94 5.83 1.46
N ALA A 13 -6.00 5.30 2.69
CA ALA A 13 -7.22 4.75 3.25
C ALA A 13 -8.32 5.81 3.39
N ILE A 14 -7.97 7.00 3.92
CA ILE A 14 -8.88 8.13 4.03
C ILE A 14 -9.36 8.59 2.65
N TYR A 15 -8.43 8.77 1.70
CA TYR A 15 -8.76 9.18 0.33
C TYR A 15 -9.83 8.27 -0.28
N TRP A 16 -9.61 6.96 -0.26
CA TRP A 16 -10.55 6.01 -0.85
C TRP A 16 -11.90 5.98 -0.15
N ALA A 17 -11.91 6.16 1.18
CA ALA A 17 -13.14 6.25 1.94
C ALA A 17 -13.94 7.53 1.64
N GLU A 18 -13.27 8.66 1.45
CA GLU A 18 -13.90 9.91 1.01
C GLU A 18 -14.47 9.80 -0.41
N GLU A 19 -13.85 9.01 -1.28
CA GLU A 19 -14.39 8.62 -2.59
C GLU A 19 -15.55 7.60 -2.49
N GLY A 20 -16.06 7.33 -1.28
CA GLY A 20 -17.21 6.45 -1.06
C GLY A 20 -16.89 4.96 -1.16
N ARG A 21 -15.62 4.56 -1.18
CA ARG A 21 -15.23 3.14 -1.26
C ARG A 21 -15.08 2.52 0.12
N ARG A 22 -15.47 1.24 0.20
CA ARG A 22 -15.22 0.43 1.40
C ARG A 22 -13.77 -0.04 1.41
N VAL A 23 -13.04 0.39 2.43
CA VAL A 23 -11.61 0.15 2.59
C VAL A 23 -11.38 -0.82 3.74
N VAL A 24 -10.62 -1.89 3.48
CA VAL A 24 -10.00 -2.69 4.53
C VAL A 24 -8.52 -2.32 4.59
N TYR A 25 -8.08 -1.88 5.77
CA TYR A 25 -6.70 -1.54 6.07
C TYR A 25 -6.11 -2.59 7.02
N ILE A 26 -5.13 -3.34 6.55
CA ILE A 26 -4.42 -4.38 7.30
C ILE A 26 -3.05 -3.85 7.70
N THR A 27 -2.65 -4.04 8.95
CA THR A 27 -1.32 -3.68 9.45
C THR A 27 -0.93 -4.63 10.59
N PRO A 28 0.37 -4.92 10.80
CA PRO A 28 0.77 -5.90 11.82
C PRO A 28 0.61 -5.41 13.27
N ALA A 29 0.49 -4.10 13.48
CA ALA A 29 0.37 -3.53 14.81
C ALA A 29 -0.70 -2.41 14.86
N PRO A 30 -1.35 -2.20 16.02
CA PRO A 30 -2.22 -1.05 16.24
C PRO A 30 -1.57 0.28 15.84
N LEU A 31 -2.36 1.18 15.26
CA LEU A 31 -1.90 2.54 14.96
C LEU A 31 -1.86 3.36 16.25
N ASP A 32 -0.73 4.00 16.54
CA ASP A 32 -0.56 4.87 17.72
C ASP A 32 -1.51 6.08 17.70
N SER A 33 -1.89 6.53 16.50
CA SER A 33 -2.85 7.61 16.28
C SER A 33 -3.50 7.48 14.91
N LEU A 34 -4.71 8.05 14.75
CA LEU A 34 -5.30 8.23 13.43
C LEU A 34 -4.39 9.12 12.55
N PRO A 35 -4.43 8.95 11.22
CA PRO A 35 -3.60 9.75 10.32
C PRO A 35 -4.02 11.21 10.39
N ALA A 36 -3.04 12.12 10.41
CA ALA A 36 -3.31 13.55 10.29
C ALA A 36 -4.05 13.84 8.97
N ALA A 37 -5.02 14.75 9.01
CA ALA A 37 -5.76 15.19 7.83
C ALA A 37 -4.81 15.69 6.72
N CYS A 38 -5.16 15.43 5.45
CA CYS A 38 -4.39 15.94 4.33
C CYS A 38 -4.61 17.47 4.22
N HIS A 39 -3.57 18.24 3.93
CA HIS A 39 -3.55 19.71 4.05
C HIS A 39 -4.59 20.46 3.19
N ASP A 40 -5.18 19.77 2.20
CA ASP A 40 -6.20 20.31 1.30
C ASP A 40 -7.61 19.74 1.54
N ARG A 41 -7.80 18.91 2.57
CA ARG A 41 -9.10 18.30 2.89
C ARG A 41 -9.49 18.61 4.33
N SER A 42 -10.71 19.13 4.50
CA SER A 42 -11.42 19.20 5.79
C SER A 42 -11.29 17.87 6.53
N ASN A 43 -11.39 17.88 7.86
CA ASN A 43 -11.44 16.63 8.65
C ASN A 43 -12.34 15.60 7.95
N PRO A 44 -11.87 14.35 7.74
CA PRO A 44 -12.63 13.35 7.01
C PRO A 44 -14.02 13.25 7.60
N ALA A 45 -15.03 13.41 6.74
CA ALA A 45 -16.40 13.42 7.19
C ALA A 45 -16.67 12.13 8.01
N PRO A 46 -17.40 12.18 9.13
CA PRO A 46 -17.73 10.99 9.92
C PRO A 46 -18.31 9.82 9.11
N ALA A 47 -18.89 10.12 7.94
CA ALA A 47 -19.35 9.13 6.97
C ALA A 47 -18.21 8.31 6.31
N ALA A 48 -17.05 8.91 6.03
CA ALA A 48 -15.90 8.23 5.43
C ALA A 48 -15.33 7.17 6.39
N PHE A 49 -15.22 7.48 7.69
CA PHE A 49 -14.75 6.50 8.68
C PHE A 49 -15.62 5.24 8.75
N LYS A 50 -16.93 5.33 8.49
CA LYS A 50 -17.82 4.15 8.45
C LYS A 50 -17.53 3.20 7.29
N LEU A 51 -16.82 3.66 6.27
CA LEU A 51 -16.41 2.86 5.12
C LEU A 51 -15.04 2.20 5.34
N MET A 52 -14.35 2.53 6.43
CA MET A 52 -13.03 2.01 6.74
C MET A 52 -13.12 0.92 7.81
N ARG A 53 -12.41 -0.19 7.58
CA ARG A 53 -12.21 -1.27 8.56
C ARG A 53 -10.72 -1.50 8.76
N PHE A 54 -10.25 -1.26 9.97
CA PHE A 54 -8.88 -1.57 10.38
C PHE A 54 -8.81 -3.02 10.88
N MET A 55 -7.76 -3.73 10.48
CA MET A 55 -7.44 -5.08 10.95
C MET A 55 -5.97 -5.12 11.37
N TYR A 56 -5.75 -5.62 12.57
CA TYR A 56 -4.42 -5.77 13.16
C TYR A 56 -4.06 -7.25 13.13
N LEU A 57 -3.22 -7.65 12.17
CA LEU A 57 -2.90 -9.05 11.90
C LEU A 57 -1.40 -9.26 12.06
N GLU A 58 -0.98 -9.95 13.11
CA GLU A 58 0.44 -9.93 13.53
C GLU A 58 1.38 -10.70 12.60
N ASN A 59 0.86 -11.67 11.83
CA ASN A 59 1.68 -12.62 11.08
C ASN A 59 0.95 -13.17 9.84
N TYR A 60 1.68 -13.96 9.06
CA TYR A 60 1.23 -14.60 7.83
C TYR A 60 -0.06 -15.40 8.02
N GLU A 61 -0.15 -16.23 9.06
CA GLU A 61 -1.28 -17.10 9.33
C GLU A 61 -2.55 -16.28 9.58
N ALA A 62 -2.43 -15.21 10.37
CA ALA A 62 -3.52 -14.28 10.62
C ALA A 62 -3.98 -13.56 9.34
N LEU A 63 -3.03 -13.14 8.48
CA LEU A 63 -3.35 -12.56 7.18
C LEU A 63 -4.10 -13.55 6.29
N MET A 64 -3.57 -14.76 6.10
CA MET A 64 -4.18 -15.77 5.23
C MET A 64 -5.57 -16.15 5.70
N GLY A 65 -5.75 -16.38 7.00
CA GLY A 65 -7.06 -16.69 7.58
C GLY A 65 -8.09 -15.61 7.27
N ARG A 66 -7.70 -14.33 7.34
CA ARG A 66 -8.60 -13.22 7.02
C ARG A 66 -8.85 -13.03 5.52
N LEU A 67 -7.86 -13.24 4.67
CA LEU A 67 -8.04 -13.14 3.22
C LEU A 67 -9.06 -14.17 2.72
N VAL A 68 -8.95 -15.42 3.16
CA VAL A 68 -9.88 -16.49 2.77
C VAL A 68 -11.32 -16.15 3.14
N GLU A 69 -11.55 -15.50 4.28
CA GLU A 69 -12.90 -15.14 4.75
C GLU A 69 -13.43 -13.83 4.16
N LEU A 70 -12.58 -12.98 3.57
CA LEU A 70 -12.93 -11.60 3.26
C LEU A 70 -14.14 -11.48 2.33
N HIS A 71 -14.26 -12.42 1.39
CA HIS A 71 -15.37 -12.50 0.43
C HIS A 71 -16.71 -12.94 1.05
N THR A 72 -16.71 -13.39 2.30
CA THR A 72 -17.91 -13.82 3.05
C THR A 72 -18.48 -12.73 3.95
N PHE A 73 -17.77 -11.60 4.07
CA PHE A 73 -18.18 -10.52 4.95
C PHE A 73 -19.50 -9.90 4.49
N ALA A 74 -20.37 -9.56 5.47
CA ALA A 74 -21.64 -8.89 5.20
C ALA A 74 -21.48 -7.60 4.37
N THR A 75 -20.35 -6.91 4.53
CA THR A 75 -19.95 -5.76 3.72
C THR A 75 -18.57 -5.99 3.13
N LEU A 76 -18.52 -6.16 1.81
CA LEU A 76 -17.29 -6.43 1.07
C LEU A 76 -16.48 -5.15 0.80
N PRO A 77 -15.14 -5.21 0.90
CA PRO A 77 -14.28 -4.11 0.48
C PRO A 77 -14.17 -4.05 -1.04
N SER A 78 -14.03 -2.82 -1.56
CA SER A 78 -13.54 -2.58 -2.92
C SER A 78 -12.11 -2.05 -2.93
N VAL A 79 -11.51 -1.79 -1.76
CA VAL A 79 -10.12 -1.40 -1.60
C VAL A 79 -9.50 -2.18 -0.44
N LEU A 80 -8.37 -2.82 -0.70
CA LEU A 80 -7.54 -3.49 0.30
C LEU A 80 -6.17 -2.82 0.36
N LEU A 81 -5.82 -2.35 1.55
CA LEU A 81 -4.53 -1.72 1.85
C LEU A 81 -3.79 -2.60 2.85
N ILE A 82 -2.57 -3.00 2.53
CA ILE A 82 -1.73 -3.82 3.40
C ILE A 82 -0.47 -3.03 3.73
N ASP A 83 -0.39 -2.58 4.97
CA ASP A 83 0.79 -1.94 5.53
C ASP A 83 1.80 -2.99 6.02
N ASP A 84 3.08 -2.66 5.90
CA ASP A 84 4.22 -3.52 6.27
C ASP A 84 4.08 -4.98 5.79
N LEU A 85 3.95 -5.19 4.48
CA LEU A 85 3.85 -6.50 3.84
C LEU A 85 5.01 -7.43 4.24
N ASP A 86 6.18 -6.85 4.58
CA ASP A 86 7.36 -7.56 5.06
C ASP A 86 7.07 -8.46 6.27
N ALA A 87 6.14 -8.06 7.14
CA ALA A 87 5.74 -8.81 8.33
C ALA A 87 5.07 -10.16 8.01
N TYR A 88 4.53 -10.31 6.79
CA TYR A 88 3.78 -11.51 6.38
C TYR A 88 4.58 -12.43 5.46
N ILE A 89 5.70 -11.96 4.92
CA ILE A 89 6.50 -12.67 3.92
C ILE A 89 7.87 -13.10 4.42
N LYS A 90 8.33 -12.55 5.55
CA LYS A 90 9.63 -12.91 6.13
C LYS A 90 9.49 -14.20 6.95
N ASP A 91 9.94 -15.31 6.37
CA ASP A 91 10.28 -16.50 7.14
C ASP A 91 11.79 -16.50 7.41
N TYR A 92 12.18 -16.30 8.67
CA TYR A 92 13.59 -16.23 9.09
C TYR A 92 14.35 -17.55 8.94
N LYS A 93 13.67 -18.65 8.60
CA LYS A 93 14.26 -19.99 8.44
C LYS A 93 14.28 -20.51 7.00
N SER A 94 13.77 -19.76 6.03
CA SER A 94 13.61 -20.25 4.65
C SER A 94 14.81 -19.94 3.75
N THR A 95 15.07 -20.81 2.75
CA THR A 95 15.99 -20.49 1.65
C THR A 95 15.39 -19.42 0.73
N GLU A 96 16.21 -18.76 -0.09
CA GLU A 96 15.75 -17.72 -1.04
C GLU A 96 14.62 -18.23 -1.97
N ALA A 97 14.78 -19.42 -2.56
CA ALA A 97 13.74 -20.02 -3.40
C ALA A 97 12.43 -20.32 -2.65
N MET A 98 12.52 -20.66 -1.36
CA MET A 98 11.33 -20.86 -0.51
C MET A 98 10.67 -19.52 -0.17
N GLN A 99 11.47 -18.46 0.05
CA GLN A 99 10.98 -17.10 0.28
C GLN A 99 10.27 -16.54 -0.95
N ASP A 100 10.85 -16.72 -2.13
CA ASP A 100 10.28 -16.31 -3.42
C ASP A 100 8.92 -16.96 -3.67
N LEU A 101 8.83 -18.28 -3.42
CA LEU A 101 7.57 -19.02 -3.50
C LEU A 101 6.54 -18.50 -2.49
N HIS A 102 6.98 -18.16 -1.28
CA HIS A 102 6.11 -17.63 -0.23
C HIS A 102 5.57 -16.24 -0.56
N ILE A 103 6.41 -15.35 -1.12
CA ILE A 103 6.00 -14.05 -1.66
C ILE A 103 4.96 -14.25 -2.78
N ALA A 104 5.26 -15.12 -3.74
CA ALA A 104 4.37 -15.40 -4.87
C ALA A 104 2.98 -15.90 -4.41
N LYS A 105 2.95 -16.86 -3.46
CA LYS A 105 1.70 -17.37 -2.85
C LYS A 105 0.92 -16.27 -2.13
N THR A 106 1.61 -15.44 -1.36
CA THR A 106 0.99 -14.34 -0.61
C THR A 106 0.35 -13.33 -1.57
N CYS A 107 1.08 -12.90 -2.61
CA CYS A 107 0.58 -12.00 -3.64
C CYS A 107 -0.61 -12.59 -4.40
N ALA A 108 -0.52 -13.87 -4.80
CA ALA A 108 -1.60 -14.57 -5.47
C ALA A 108 -2.87 -14.62 -4.62
N MET A 109 -2.76 -14.94 -3.32
CA MET A 109 -3.89 -15.00 -2.40
C MET A 109 -4.56 -13.63 -2.22
N ILE A 110 -3.76 -12.56 -2.07
CA ILE A 110 -4.26 -11.18 -1.96
C ILE A 110 -5.08 -10.81 -3.20
N LEU A 111 -4.55 -11.07 -4.40
CA LEU A 111 -5.22 -10.72 -5.65
C LEU A 111 -6.45 -11.60 -5.90
N ASP A 112 -6.38 -12.90 -5.64
CA ASP A 112 -7.52 -13.81 -5.80
C ASP A 112 -8.69 -13.40 -4.91
N THR A 113 -8.42 -13.11 -3.64
CA THR A 113 -9.40 -12.61 -2.67
C THR A 113 -10.11 -11.35 -3.17
N MET A 114 -9.35 -10.38 -3.66
CA MET A 114 -9.92 -9.10 -4.12
C MET A 114 -10.58 -9.22 -5.50
N ASN A 115 -10.15 -10.16 -6.33
CA ASN A 115 -10.86 -10.54 -7.55
C ASN A 115 -12.22 -11.20 -7.23
N ALA A 116 -12.29 -12.04 -6.20
CA ALA A 116 -13.54 -12.59 -5.71
C ALA A 116 -14.48 -11.48 -5.21
N CYS A 117 -13.97 -10.54 -4.41
CA CYS A 117 -14.74 -9.37 -3.97
C CYS A 117 -15.25 -8.53 -5.16
N SER A 118 -14.39 -8.27 -6.15
CA SER A 118 -14.73 -7.56 -7.39
C SER A 118 -15.88 -8.22 -8.15
N ARG A 119 -15.83 -9.56 -8.32
CA ARG A 119 -16.87 -10.34 -9.01
C ARG A 119 -18.22 -10.25 -8.29
N ILE A 120 -18.22 -10.37 -6.96
CA ILE A 120 -19.46 -10.29 -6.16
C ILE A 120 -20.04 -8.87 -6.20
N LEU A 121 -19.18 -7.86 -6.06
CA LEU A 121 -19.59 -6.45 -6.07
C LEU A 121 -19.95 -5.91 -7.46
N LYS A 122 -19.54 -6.60 -8.54
CA LYS A 122 -19.60 -6.14 -9.93
C LYS A 122 -18.95 -4.77 -10.12
N GLN A 123 -17.84 -4.54 -9.42
CA GLN A 123 -17.09 -3.27 -9.41
C GLN A 123 -15.61 -3.53 -9.33
N THR A 124 -14.80 -2.62 -9.89
CA THR A 124 -13.34 -2.68 -9.77
C THR A 124 -12.90 -2.66 -8.31
N ALA A 125 -12.08 -3.63 -7.95
CA ALA A 125 -11.38 -3.70 -6.68
C ALA A 125 -9.94 -3.23 -6.82
N TYR A 126 -9.40 -2.61 -5.76
CA TYR A 126 -8.04 -2.09 -5.73
C TYR A 126 -7.26 -2.72 -4.59
N VAL A 127 -5.98 -2.99 -4.86
CA VAL A 127 -5.03 -3.50 -3.87
C VAL A 127 -3.80 -2.61 -3.87
N CYS A 128 -3.36 -2.22 -2.68
CA CYS A 128 -2.06 -1.58 -2.50
C CYS A 128 -1.37 -2.19 -1.28
N ALA A 129 -0.08 -2.48 -1.42
CA ALA A 129 0.73 -3.03 -0.35
C ALA A 129 2.03 -2.24 -0.21
N TRP A 130 2.45 -2.02 1.04
CA TRP A 130 3.70 -1.32 1.35
C TRP A 130 4.72 -2.31 1.88
N SER A 131 5.95 -2.20 1.41
CA SER A 131 7.04 -3.07 1.84
C SER A 131 8.33 -2.26 1.83
N SER A 132 9.16 -2.45 2.85
CA SER A 132 10.49 -1.86 2.94
C SER A 132 11.57 -2.70 2.28
N SER A 133 11.27 -3.97 1.98
CA SER A 133 12.20 -4.89 1.32
C SER A 133 11.75 -5.39 -0.06
N ALA A 134 10.66 -4.88 -0.62
CA ALA A 134 10.12 -5.36 -1.90
C ALA A 134 11.10 -5.25 -3.06
N MET A 135 11.99 -4.25 -3.04
CA MET A 135 13.01 -4.08 -4.08
C MET A 135 13.97 -5.28 -4.16
N ASN A 136 14.16 -6.04 -3.08
CA ASN A 136 15.01 -7.23 -3.06
C ASN A 136 14.42 -8.38 -3.89
N HIS A 137 13.09 -8.44 -4.01
CA HIS A 137 12.36 -9.49 -4.74
C HIS A 137 11.46 -8.87 -5.83
N ILE A 138 11.90 -7.76 -6.43
CA ILE A 138 11.09 -6.94 -7.33
C ILE A 138 10.59 -7.70 -8.56
N SER A 139 11.40 -8.65 -9.05
CA SER A 139 11.05 -9.52 -10.17
C SER A 139 9.74 -10.27 -9.92
N ILE A 140 9.54 -10.77 -8.69
CA ILE A 140 8.35 -11.52 -8.29
C ILE A 140 7.16 -10.60 -8.12
N TYR A 141 7.33 -9.48 -7.40
CA TYR A 141 6.25 -8.51 -7.25
C TYR A 141 5.74 -7.98 -8.59
N SER A 142 6.63 -7.80 -9.57
CA SER A 142 6.26 -7.32 -10.91
C SER A 142 5.38 -8.28 -11.71
N VAL A 143 5.27 -9.55 -11.31
CA VAL A 143 4.32 -10.51 -11.89
C VAL A 143 2.88 -10.22 -11.45
N TYR A 144 2.71 -9.71 -10.23
CA TYR A 144 1.41 -9.53 -9.59
C TYR A 144 0.96 -8.06 -9.56
N PHE A 145 1.91 -7.13 -9.47
CA PHE A 145 1.65 -5.70 -9.35
C PHE A 145 2.25 -4.95 -10.54
N PHE A 146 1.40 -4.24 -11.27
CA PHE A 146 1.79 -3.44 -12.43
C PHE A 146 2.25 -2.02 -12.06
N ASN A 147 1.87 -1.53 -10.89
CA ASN A 147 2.12 -0.15 -10.46
C ASN A 147 2.96 -0.13 -9.18
N ILE A 148 4.26 -0.34 -9.36
CA ILE A 148 5.22 -0.39 -8.25
C ILE A 148 5.93 0.95 -8.15
N TRP A 149 6.01 1.51 -6.95
CA TRP A 149 6.65 2.78 -6.66
C TRP A 149 7.71 2.57 -5.60
N ASN A 150 8.92 3.06 -5.86
CA ASN A 150 9.94 3.23 -4.85
C ASN A 150 9.69 4.55 -4.11
N VAL A 151 9.84 4.53 -2.79
CA VAL A 151 9.66 5.71 -1.94
C VAL A 151 10.94 5.92 -1.14
N THR A 152 11.65 7.00 -1.44
CA THR A 152 12.88 7.39 -0.76
C THR A 152 12.59 8.62 0.12
N ASP A 153 12.84 8.50 1.43
CA ASP A 153 12.75 9.62 2.38
C ASP A 153 14.16 10.15 2.65
N GLU A 154 14.49 11.31 2.09
CA GLU A 154 15.76 11.99 2.32
C GLU A 154 15.64 12.87 3.57
N GLU A 155 16.05 12.31 4.72
CA GLU A 155 15.89 12.97 6.02
C GLU A 155 16.59 14.33 6.08
N ASP A 156 17.76 14.47 5.46
CA ASP A 156 18.57 15.71 5.45
C ASP A 156 17.88 16.86 4.70
N SER A 157 17.14 16.53 3.63
CA SER A 157 16.53 17.53 2.74
C SER A 157 15.03 17.72 3.01
N ARG A 158 14.44 16.98 3.97
CA ARG A 158 12.98 16.90 4.19
C ARG A 158 12.21 16.64 2.91
N THR A 159 12.81 15.86 2.00
CA THR A 159 12.24 15.59 0.68
C THR A 159 11.89 14.12 0.60
N ILE A 160 10.73 13.84 -0.01
CA ILE A 160 10.30 12.48 -0.31
C ILE A 160 10.25 12.35 -1.83
N LEU A 161 10.95 11.36 -2.35
CA LEU A 161 10.98 11.03 -3.76
C LEU A 161 10.15 9.77 -4.00
N LEU A 162 9.21 9.86 -4.94
CA LEU A 162 8.41 8.73 -5.43
C LEU A 162 8.81 8.45 -6.87
N GLU A 163 9.34 7.27 -7.13
CA GLU A 163 9.79 6.85 -8.45
C GLU A 163 9.03 5.61 -8.89
N LYS A 164 8.39 5.67 -10.04
CA LYS A 164 7.73 4.49 -10.59
C LYS A 164 8.78 3.51 -11.08
N TYR A 165 8.69 2.26 -10.63
CA TYR A 165 9.55 1.19 -11.15
C TYR A 165 9.16 0.88 -12.60
N GLY A 166 10.04 1.22 -13.53
CA GLY A 166 9.88 0.99 -14.96
C GLY A 166 10.55 -0.32 -15.40
N ARG A 167 9.82 -1.16 -16.14
CA ARG A 167 10.35 -2.44 -16.65
C ARG A 167 11.08 -2.24 -17.98
N GLN A 168 12.24 -1.57 -18.00
CA GLN A 168 13.13 -1.42 -19.19
C GLN A 168 12.48 -1.01 -20.54
N THR A 169 11.21 -0.64 -20.59
CA THR A 169 10.52 -0.21 -21.80
C THR A 169 10.43 1.31 -21.85
N CYS A 170 10.73 1.84 -23.04
CA CYS A 170 10.76 3.21 -23.57
C CYS A 170 9.75 4.28 -23.09
N GLU A 171 8.92 4.02 -22.07
CA GLU A 171 7.98 4.99 -21.53
C GLU A 171 8.59 5.78 -20.38
N LYS A 172 8.55 7.11 -20.50
CA LYS A 172 8.95 8.07 -19.46
C LYS A 172 8.20 7.75 -18.17
N CYS A 173 8.88 7.19 -17.18
CA CYS A 173 8.27 6.92 -15.89
C CYS A 173 8.19 8.25 -15.11
N PRO A 174 6.99 8.66 -14.66
CA PRO A 174 6.88 9.87 -13.85
C PRO A 174 7.53 9.63 -12.49
N SER A 175 8.26 10.64 -12.00
CA SER A 175 8.68 10.70 -10.60
C SER A 175 8.13 11.97 -9.94
N TYR A 176 7.82 11.86 -8.65
CA TYR A 176 7.20 12.93 -7.88
C TYR A 176 8.09 13.28 -6.70
N ARG A 177 8.29 14.58 -6.49
CA ARG A 177 9.04 15.09 -5.35
C ARG A 177 8.12 15.85 -4.43
N TYR A 178 8.06 15.40 -3.18
CA TYR A 178 7.30 16.01 -2.11
C TYR A 178 8.24 16.66 -1.09
N CYS A 179 7.78 17.73 -0.47
CA CYS A 179 8.44 18.36 0.68
C CYS A 179 7.66 18.09 1.95
N LYS A 180 8.36 17.74 3.02
CA LYS A 180 7.82 17.52 4.35
C LYS A 180 7.93 18.80 5.19
N LEU A 181 6.79 19.33 5.61
CA LEU A 181 6.68 20.47 6.51
C LEU A 181 6.88 20.02 7.98
N GLN A 182 7.05 20.99 8.89
CA GLN A 182 7.38 20.73 10.30
C GLN A 182 6.27 19.99 11.06
N ASP A 183 5.02 20.21 10.69
CA ASP A 183 3.82 19.51 11.19
C ASP A 183 3.66 18.08 10.63
N GLY A 184 4.56 17.67 9.73
CA GLY A 184 4.53 16.40 9.02
C GLY A 184 3.59 16.38 7.81
N THR A 185 3.06 17.51 7.41
CA THR A 185 2.37 17.70 6.13
C THR A 185 3.32 17.45 4.97
N ARG A 186 2.82 16.88 3.87
CA ARG A 186 3.58 16.65 2.64
C ARG A 186 2.97 17.44 1.49
N VAL A 187 3.77 18.23 0.79
CA VAL A 187 3.34 19.07 -0.33
C VAL A 187 4.08 18.61 -1.59
N LEU A 188 3.33 18.32 -2.66
CA LEU A 188 3.94 18.02 -3.96
C LEU A 188 4.66 19.28 -4.47
N LYS A 189 5.98 19.18 -4.65
CA LYS A 189 6.80 20.28 -5.17
C LYS A 189 6.97 20.19 -6.69
N GLN A 190 7.29 19.01 -7.20
CA GLN A 190 7.71 18.83 -8.59
C GLN A 190 7.23 17.49 -9.14
N ILE A 191 6.87 17.49 -10.42
CA ILE A 191 6.59 16.31 -11.23
C ILE A 191 7.69 16.25 -12.29
N PHE A 192 8.43 15.16 -12.32
CA PHE A 192 9.45 14.92 -13.34
C PHE A 192 8.98 13.86 -14.32
N TYR A 193 9.41 14.00 -15.57
CA TYR A 193 9.37 12.95 -16.58
C TYR A 193 10.81 12.76 -17.01
N GLU A 194 11.40 11.57 -16.82
CA GLU A 194 12.76 11.33 -17.28
C GLU A 194 12.86 11.58 -18.79
N THR A 195 13.72 12.52 -19.18
CA THR A 195 14.14 12.74 -20.57
C THR A 195 15.30 11.81 -20.85
N VAL A 196 15.09 10.85 -21.76
CA VAL A 196 16.19 10.13 -22.37
C VAL A 196 16.94 11.13 -23.26
N GLU A 197 18.16 11.51 -22.87
CA GLU A 197 19.10 12.12 -23.83
C GLU A 197 19.42 11.04 -24.87
N SER A 198 18.96 11.31 -26.10
CA SER A 198 19.15 10.49 -27.30
C SER A 198 20.57 10.56 -27.84
#